data_AF-A0A958RC42-F1
#
_entry.id   AF-A0A958RC42-F1
#
_cell.length_a   1.000
_cell.length_b   1.000
_cell.length_c   1.000
_cell.angle_alpha   90.00
_cell.angle_beta   90.00
_cell.angle_gamma   90.00
#
_symmetry.space_group_name_H-M   'P 1'
#
loop_
_entity.id
_entity.type
_entity.pdbx_description
1 polymer ?
#
loop_
_entity_poly.entity_id
_entity_poly.type
_entity_poly.pdbx_seq_one_letter_code
_entity_poly.pdbx_strand_id
1 'polypeptide(L)'
;MRRVRGSAVGCPSLYGRVFPFMSSVQAFTCFSFLLFIFSFPVCRPLSAQAACPAPSGVFLEAGGAAPYYSLNYARCFFAAEKASGHLRIGGSVWGKGLAIPVGASIALGAGAHRPELSLVFTPFSQGLRFWDRDESDLFIDLLLGAGYRYQPVSGSFFVTAGLFPYLRLDPAPAALSEGGAELRLRVGAGAGWFFGG
;
A
#
# COMPACT_ATOMS: atom_id res chain seq x y z
N MET A 1 -29.64 -13.02 60.75
CA MET A 1 -28.67 -12.02 60.23
C MET A 1 -29.08 -11.62 58.81
N ARG A 2 -29.52 -10.37 58.61
CA ARG A 2 -29.98 -9.80 57.32
C ARG A 2 -28.79 -9.25 56.54
N ARG A 3 -28.55 -9.75 55.32
CA ARG A 3 -27.51 -9.26 54.41
C ARG A 3 -28.06 -8.07 53.61
N VAL A 4 -27.55 -6.88 53.89
CA VAL A 4 -27.91 -5.61 53.25
C VAL A 4 -27.37 -5.61 51.80
N ARG A 5 -28.25 -5.39 50.82
CA ARG A 5 -27.89 -5.13 49.42
C ARG A 5 -27.43 -3.68 49.30
N GLY A 6 -26.15 -3.48 48.98
CA GLY A 6 -25.62 -2.16 48.60
C GLY A 6 -25.93 -1.89 47.14
N SER A 7 -26.87 -0.99 46.89
CA SER A 7 -27.13 -0.42 45.56
C SER A 7 -26.01 0.55 45.21
N ALA A 8 -25.18 0.19 44.23
CA ALA A 8 -24.21 1.10 43.64
C ALA A 8 -24.95 2.16 42.84
N VAL A 9 -24.89 3.40 43.33
CA VAL A 9 -25.42 4.60 42.70
C VAL A 9 -24.64 4.85 41.42
N GLY A 10 -25.33 4.78 40.27
CA GLY A 10 -24.76 5.09 38.97
C GLY A 10 -24.38 6.57 38.90
N CYS A 11 -23.10 6.83 38.62
CA CYS A 11 -22.61 8.15 38.31
C CYS A 11 -22.89 8.42 36.82
N PRO A 12 -23.74 9.38 36.44
CA PRO A 12 -23.94 9.72 35.04
C PRO A 12 -22.65 10.35 34.50
N SER A 13 -21.97 9.63 33.62
CA SER A 13 -20.81 10.10 32.85
C SER A 13 -21.24 11.28 31.97
N LEU A 14 -21.07 12.49 32.48
CA LEU A 14 -21.12 13.76 31.76
C LEU A 14 -19.84 13.94 30.92
N TYR A 15 -19.54 12.98 30.04
CA TYR A 15 -18.63 13.24 28.92
C TYR A 15 -19.45 13.87 27.80
N GLY A 16 -19.58 15.19 27.92
CA GLY A 16 -20.21 16.07 26.95
C GLY A 16 -19.63 15.85 25.56
N ARG A 17 -20.54 15.62 24.62
CA ARG A 17 -20.32 15.64 23.18
C ARG A 17 -19.75 17.02 22.77
N VAL A 18 -18.44 17.11 22.62
CA VAL A 18 -17.77 18.23 21.94
C VAL A 18 -16.98 17.69 20.77
N PHE A 19 -17.65 17.17 19.76
CA PHE A 19 -17.11 17.05 18.41
C PHE A 19 -18.32 17.04 17.47
N PRO A 20 -18.49 18.08 16.63
CA PRO A 20 -18.10 17.88 15.24
C PRO A 20 -17.74 19.20 14.54
N PHE A 21 -16.46 19.52 14.36
CA PHE A 21 -16.08 20.53 13.35
C PHE A 21 -14.68 20.32 12.76
N MET A 22 -14.22 19.06 12.75
CA MET A 22 -12.87 18.69 12.29
C MET A 22 -12.87 17.64 11.17
N SER A 23 -13.98 17.47 10.45
CA SER A 23 -14.10 16.48 9.36
C SER A 23 -13.86 17.06 7.96
N SER A 24 -14.16 18.35 7.73
CA SER A 24 -14.05 18.97 6.41
C SER A 24 -12.66 19.53 6.12
N VAL A 25 -12.03 20.21 7.09
CA VAL A 25 -10.69 20.81 6.90
C VAL A 25 -9.62 19.73 6.67
N GLN A 26 -9.70 18.61 7.39
CA GLN A 26 -8.74 17.52 7.27
C GLN A 26 -8.87 16.77 5.93
N ALA A 27 -10.11 16.56 5.45
CA ALA A 27 -10.36 15.98 4.13
C ALA A 27 -9.84 16.90 3.00
N PHE A 28 -10.06 18.21 3.10
CA PHE A 28 -9.54 19.19 2.13
C PHE A 28 -8.01 19.25 2.13
N THR A 29 -7.38 19.13 3.29
CA THR A 29 -5.92 19.16 3.40
C THR A 29 -5.31 17.89 2.80
N CYS A 30 -5.89 16.70 3.05
CA CYS A 30 -5.45 15.45 2.42
C CYS A 30 -5.68 15.45 0.90
N PHE A 31 -6.81 15.96 0.42
CA PHE A 31 -7.11 16.04 -1.01
C PHE A 31 -6.18 17.03 -1.73
N SER A 32 -5.90 18.17 -1.11
CA SER A 32 -4.97 19.17 -1.66
C SER A 32 -3.53 18.65 -1.67
N PHE A 33 -3.13 17.86 -0.66
CA PHE A 33 -1.80 17.23 -0.63
C PHE A 33 -1.66 16.15 -1.71
N LEU A 34 -2.71 15.35 -1.95
CA LEU A 34 -2.76 14.41 -3.09
C LEU A 34 -2.66 15.16 -4.42
N LEU A 35 -3.46 16.21 -4.62
CA LEU A 35 -3.37 17.03 -5.83
C LEU A 35 -1.99 17.69 -5.98
N PHE A 36 -1.35 18.12 -4.89
CA PHE A 36 0.00 18.70 -4.89
C PHE A 36 1.07 17.68 -5.30
N ILE A 37 0.99 16.44 -4.82
CA ILE A 37 1.86 15.34 -5.29
C ILE A 37 1.65 15.08 -6.79
N PHE A 38 0.41 15.19 -7.28
CA PHE A 38 0.10 15.04 -8.71
C PHE A 38 0.39 16.28 -9.56
N SER A 39 0.57 17.47 -8.96
CA SER A 39 0.80 18.74 -9.67
C SER A 39 2.25 19.23 -9.61
N PHE A 40 3.15 18.52 -8.91
CA PHE A 40 4.57 18.66 -9.19
C PHE A 40 4.85 18.14 -10.60
N PRO A 41 5.39 18.98 -11.51
CA PRO A 41 5.96 18.52 -12.77
C PRO A 41 7.27 17.80 -12.46
N VAL A 42 7.20 16.61 -11.87
CA VAL A 42 8.35 15.73 -11.74
C VAL A 42 8.73 15.31 -13.15
N CYS A 43 9.90 15.77 -13.58
CA CYS A 43 10.55 15.50 -14.86
C CYS A 43 10.06 16.33 -16.06
N ARG A 44 10.76 17.45 -16.29
CA ARG A 44 11.17 17.77 -17.66
C ARG A 44 11.88 16.53 -18.26
N PRO A 45 11.63 16.17 -19.52
CA PRO A 45 12.12 14.91 -20.07
C PRO A 45 13.65 14.91 -20.07
N LEU A 46 14.23 13.97 -19.33
CA LEU A 46 15.63 13.61 -19.52
C LEU A 46 15.72 13.02 -20.93
N SER A 47 16.14 13.87 -21.85
CA SER A 47 16.48 13.61 -23.25
C SER A 47 16.94 12.16 -23.46
N ALA A 48 16.24 11.44 -24.34
CA ALA A 48 16.51 10.07 -24.81
C ALA A 48 16.24 8.91 -23.81
N GLN A 49 15.13 8.94 -23.07
CA GLN A 49 14.59 7.69 -22.53
C GLN A 49 14.11 6.80 -23.68
N ALA A 50 14.67 5.59 -23.77
CA ALA A 50 14.13 4.58 -24.65
C ALA A 50 12.66 4.36 -24.31
N ALA A 51 11.81 4.31 -25.33
CA ALA A 51 10.40 4.02 -25.11
C ALA A 51 10.28 2.67 -24.38
N CYS A 52 9.51 2.62 -23.29
CA CYS A 52 9.23 1.38 -22.60
C CYS A 52 8.54 0.43 -23.60
N PRO A 53 9.12 -0.75 -23.91
CA PRO A 53 8.52 -1.66 -24.90
C PRO A 53 7.12 -2.14 -24.51
N ALA A 54 6.84 -2.15 -23.20
CA ALA A 54 5.55 -2.54 -22.65
C ALA A 54 5.15 -1.52 -21.56
N PRO A 55 4.41 -0.46 -21.91
CA PRO A 55 4.21 0.71 -21.06
C PRO A 55 3.33 0.42 -19.83
N SER A 56 2.43 -0.55 -19.90
CA SER A 56 1.51 -0.87 -18.80
C SER A 56 1.27 -2.37 -18.68
N GLY A 57 0.87 -2.83 -17.51
CA GLY A 57 0.62 -4.25 -17.27
C GLY A 57 -0.27 -4.49 -16.07
N VAL A 58 -0.89 -5.67 -16.05
CA VAL A 58 -1.68 -6.17 -14.92
C VAL A 58 -1.07 -7.45 -14.40
N PHE A 59 -1.07 -7.62 -13.08
CA PHE A 59 -0.54 -8.82 -12.46
C PHE A 59 -1.25 -9.15 -11.15
N LEU A 60 -1.32 -10.45 -10.89
CA LEU A 60 -1.75 -10.98 -9.61
C LEU A 60 -0.50 -11.22 -8.76
N GLU A 61 -0.51 -10.76 -7.52
CA GLU A 61 0.57 -10.97 -6.56
C GLU A 61 -0.01 -11.66 -5.33
N ALA A 62 0.51 -12.83 -4.97
CA ALA A 62 0.24 -13.52 -3.72
C ALA A 62 1.31 -13.15 -2.68
N GLY A 63 0.89 -12.69 -1.52
CA GLY A 63 1.77 -12.10 -0.51
C GLY A 63 2.38 -10.77 -0.98
N GLY A 64 3.62 -10.52 -0.55
CA GLY A 64 4.38 -9.32 -0.92
C GLY A 64 3.75 -8.03 -0.40
N ALA A 65 3.29 -7.17 -1.33
CA ALA A 65 2.70 -5.85 -1.14
C ALA A 65 1.47 -5.87 -0.23
N ALA A 66 0.69 -6.94 -0.34
CA ALA A 66 -0.54 -7.16 0.41
C ALA A 66 -0.41 -8.43 1.26
N PRO A 67 -1.25 -8.61 2.31
CA PRO A 67 -1.11 -9.77 3.19
C PRO A 67 -1.35 -11.13 2.52
N TYR A 68 -2.27 -11.24 1.54
CA TYR A 68 -2.64 -12.52 0.92
C TYR A 68 -2.55 -12.51 -0.60
N TYR A 69 -3.32 -11.65 -1.25
CA TYR A 69 -3.31 -11.50 -2.70
C TYR A 69 -3.67 -10.07 -3.09
N SER A 70 -3.17 -9.60 -4.21
CA SER A 70 -3.54 -8.30 -4.76
C SER A 70 -3.58 -8.36 -6.29
N LEU A 71 -4.55 -7.67 -6.86
CA LEU A 71 -4.57 -7.37 -8.29
C LEU A 71 -3.92 -5.99 -8.47
N ASN A 72 -2.88 -5.95 -9.28
CA ASN A 72 -2.06 -4.75 -9.44
C ASN A 72 -2.03 -4.33 -10.90
N TYR A 73 -1.99 -3.03 -11.10
CA TYR A 73 -1.68 -2.36 -12.36
C TYR A 73 -0.31 -1.69 -12.22
N ALA A 74 0.60 -1.95 -13.16
CA ALA A 74 1.89 -1.32 -13.25
C ALA A 74 2.02 -0.49 -14.51
N ARG A 75 2.73 0.63 -14.42
CA ARG A 75 3.10 1.46 -15.57
C ARG A 75 4.61 1.70 -15.57
N CYS A 76 5.27 1.41 -16.68
CA CYS A 76 6.67 1.75 -16.88
C CYS A 76 6.81 3.28 -16.95
N PHE A 77 7.70 3.84 -16.12
CA PHE A 77 7.97 5.27 -16.09
C PHE A 77 9.39 5.63 -16.53
N PHE A 78 10.31 4.65 -16.55
CA PHE A 78 11.59 4.79 -17.24
C PHE A 78 12.06 3.44 -17.78
N ALA A 79 12.76 3.47 -18.92
CA ALA A 79 13.49 2.33 -19.45
C ALA A 79 14.88 2.76 -19.93
N ALA A 80 15.87 1.98 -19.52
CA ALA A 80 17.27 2.08 -19.92
C ALA A 80 17.76 0.68 -20.32
N GLU A 81 18.93 0.59 -20.98
CA GLU A 81 19.48 -0.67 -21.50
C GLU A 81 19.56 -1.78 -20.42
N LYS A 82 19.92 -1.41 -19.18
CA LYS A 82 20.13 -2.34 -18.06
C LYS A 82 19.23 -2.08 -16.85
N ALA A 83 18.20 -1.25 -16.99
CA ALA A 83 17.30 -0.93 -15.89
C ALA A 83 15.92 -0.49 -16.39
N SER A 84 14.87 -0.84 -15.65
CA SER A 84 13.51 -0.39 -15.94
C SER A 84 12.75 -0.09 -14.66
N GLY A 85 12.02 1.02 -14.64
CA GLY A 85 11.24 1.47 -13.51
C GLY A 85 9.75 1.37 -13.77
N HIS A 86 9.02 0.91 -12.77
CA HIS A 86 7.57 0.78 -12.81
C HIS A 86 6.94 1.46 -11.60
N LEU A 87 5.85 2.19 -11.82
CA LEU A 87 4.92 2.62 -10.79
C LEU A 87 3.79 1.61 -10.70
N ARG A 88 3.30 1.32 -9.51
CA ARG A 88 2.19 0.38 -9.29
C ARG A 88 1.10 0.93 -8.39
N ILE A 89 -0.12 0.50 -8.67
CA ILE A 89 -1.29 0.64 -7.82
C ILE A 89 -2.07 -0.67 -7.88
N GLY A 90 -2.61 -1.12 -6.75
CA GLY A 90 -3.39 -2.34 -6.69
C GLY A 90 -4.50 -2.32 -5.66
N GLY A 91 -5.21 -3.43 -5.59
CA GLY A 91 -6.27 -3.68 -4.62
C GLY A 91 -6.23 -5.11 -4.11
N SER A 92 -6.46 -5.25 -2.82
CA SER A 92 -6.54 -6.52 -2.09
C SER A 92 -7.73 -6.49 -1.17
N VAL A 93 -8.45 -7.61 -1.10
CA VAL A 93 -9.47 -7.84 -0.09
C VAL A 93 -8.89 -8.82 0.93
N TRP A 94 -8.90 -8.45 2.20
CA TRP A 94 -8.43 -9.33 3.27
C TRP A 94 -9.48 -9.45 4.37
N GLY A 95 -10.11 -10.61 4.47
CA GLY A 95 -11.17 -10.84 5.45
C GLY A 95 -12.33 -9.85 5.24
N LYS A 96 -12.51 -8.93 6.18
CA LYS A 96 -13.47 -7.82 6.07
C LYS A 96 -12.81 -6.49 5.69
N GLY A 97 -11.53 -6.47 5.37
CA GLY A 97 -10.75 -5.27 5.10
C GLY A 97 -10.37 -5.09 3.63
N LEU A 98 -9.87 -3.90 3.31
CA LEU A 98 -9.29 -3.57 2.01
C LEU A 98 -7.84 -3.12 2.21
N ALA A 99 -6.97 -3.48 1.28
CA ALA A 99 -5.60 -2.99 1.21
C ALA A 99 -5.29 -2.46 -0.20
N ILE A 100 -4.66 -1.30 -0.27
CA ILE A 100 -4.42 -0.58 -1.53
C ILE A 100 -2.91 -0.38 -1.68
N PRO A 101 -2.15 -1.36 -2.20
CA PRO A 101 -0.72 -1.20 -2.40
C PRO A 101 -0.44 -0.15 -3.48
N VAL A 102 0.40 0.84 -3.16
CA VAL A 102 0.91 1.85 -4.09
C VAL A 102 2.43 1.86 -3.97
N GLY A 103 3.16 1.91 -5.08
CA GLY A 103 4.62 1.90 -4.98
C GLY A 103 5.35 2.04 -6.29
N ALA A 104 6.66 1.84 -6.20
CA ALA A 104 7.57 1.82 -7.33
C ALA A 104 8.51 0.63 -7.25
N SER A 105 8.96 0.13 -8.40
CA SER A 105 9.94 -0.95 -8.50
C SER A 105 10.94 -0.69 -9.61
N ILE A 106 12.20 -1.07 -9.38
CA ILE A 106 13.28 -1.04 -10.37
C ILE A 106 13.73 -2.48 -10.62
N ALA A 107 13.65 -2.91 -11.88
CA ALA A 107 14.21 -4.17 -12.35
C ALA A 107 15.55 -3.90 -13.06
N LEU A 108 16.61 -4.62 -12.68
CA LEU A 108 17.97 -4.44 -13.19
C LEU A 108 18.34 -5.59 -14.14
N GLY A 109 19.13 -5.28 -15.17
CA GLY A 109 19.57 -6.23 -16.20
C GLY A 109 18.83 -6.08 -17.55
N ALA A 110 19.47 -6.57 -18.61
CA ALA A 110 18.94 -6.53 -19.98
C ALA A 110 18.24 -7.84 -20.40
N GLY A 111 18.58 -8.95 -19.74
CA GLY A 111 18.10 -10.29 -20.07
C GLY A 111 16.70 -10.61 -19.54
N ALA A 112 16.36 -11.90 -19.63
CA ALA A 112 15.07 -12.41 -19.15
C ALA A 112 14.98 -12.50 -17.61
N HIS A 113 16.13 -12.50 -16.94
CA HIS A 113 16.27 -12.67 -15.50
C HIS A 113 16.72 -11.35 -14.90
N ARG A 114 15.88 -10.77 -14.04
CA ARG A 114 16.10 -9.41 -13.53
C ARG A 114 15.89 -9.36 -12.02
N PRO A 115 16.91 -9.07 -11.21
CA PRO A 115 16.68 -8.69 -9.81
C PRO A 115 15.84 -7.42 -9.74
N GLU A 116 14.97 -7.35 -8.73
CA GLU A 116 14.00 -6.28 -8.54
C GLU A 116 14.12 -5.69 -7.14
N LEU A 117 14.12 -4.36 -7.05
CA LEU A 117 13.99 -3.63 -5.80
C LEU A 117 12.69 -2.83 -5.83
N SER A 118 11.91 -2.86 -4.75
CA SER A 118 10.62 -2.16 -4.68
C SER A 118 10.45 -1.40 -3.38
N LEU A 119 9.74 -0.28 -3.45
CA LEU A 119 9.26 0.48 -2.29
C LEU A 119 7.75 0.61 -2.42
N VAL A 120 7.05 0.27 -1.35
CA VAL A 120 5.60 0.09 -1.37
C VAL A 120 4.99 0.66 -0.12
N PHE A 121 3.92 1.40 -0.30
CA PHE A 121 3.08 1.94 0.75
C PHE A 121 1.71 1.28 0.61
N THR A 122 1.27 0.56 1.64
CA THR A 122 0.01 -0.20 1.63
C THR A 122 -0.85 0.24 2.80
N PRO A 123 -1.75 1.23 2.62
CA PRO A 123 -2.83 1.47 3.56
C PRO A 123 -3.76 0.26 3.59
N PHE A 124 -4.16 -0.17 4.78
CA PHE A 124 -5.14 -1.22 4.97
C PHE A 124 -6.15 -0.86 6.06
N SER A 125 -7.42 -1.17 5.81
CA SER A 125 -8.49 -1.05 6.80
C SER A 125 -8.84 -2.41 7.39
N GLN A 126 -9.03 -2.47 8.71
CA GLN A 126 -9.74 -3.58 9.32
C GLN A 126 -11.24 -3.24 9.33
N GLY A 127 -11.99 -3.81 8.38
CA GLY A 127 -13.42 -3.54 8.20
C GLY A 127 -13.76 -2.93 6.84
N LEU A 128 -15.00 -3.20 6.37
CA LEU A 128 -15.48 -2.79 5.04
C LEU A 128 -15.94 -1.33 5.03
N ARG A 129 -16.20 -0.76 6.21
CA ARG A 129 -16.68 0.60 6.39
C ARG A 129 -15.50 1.52 6.68
N PHE A 130 -14.78 1.89 5.62
CA PHE A 130 -13.64 2.80 5.68
C PHE A 130 -13.96 4.17 6.33
N TRP A 131 -15.24 4.55 6.35
CA TRP A 131 -15.71 5.86 6.81
C TRP A 131 -16.16 5.88 8.27
N ASP A 132 -16.33 4.71 8.90
CA ASP A 132 -16.74 4.63 10.29
C ASP A 132 -15.50 4.41 11.16
N ARG A 133 -15.06 5.47 11.81
CA ARG A 133 -13.85 5.48 12.64
C ARG A 133 -14.03 4.70 13.94
N ASP A 134 -15.27 4.48 14.37
CA ASP A 134 -15.58 3.69 15.56
C ASP A 134 -15.59 2.18 15.23
N GLU A 135 -15.71 1.82 13.93
CA GLU A 135 -15.79 0.43 13.45
C GLU A 135 -14.57 -0.01 12.62
N SER A 136 -13.63 0.88 12.28
CA SER A 136 -12.49 0.55 11.43
C SER A 136 -11.16 1.14 11.88
N ASP A 137 -10.19 0.26 12.08
CA ASP A 137 -8.80 0.63 12.31
C ASP A 137 -8.07 0.75 10.96
N LEU A 138 -7.40 1.88 10.76
CA LEU A 138 -6.54 2.12 9.60
C LEU A 138 -5.10 1.88 9.99
N PHE A 139 -4.39 1.13 9.17
CA PHE A 139 -2.97 0.88 9.34
C PHE A 139 -2.25 1.11 8.02
N ILE A 140 -0.94 1.29 8.12
CA ILE A 140 -0.08 1.54 6.97
C ILE A 140 1.10 0.57 7.05
N ASP A 141 1.28 -0.25 6.02
CA ASP A 141 2.51 -1.02 5.85
C ASP A 141 3.46 -0.28 4.88
N LEU A 142 4.68 0.01 5.32
CA LEU A 142 5.77 0.48 4.46
C LEU A 142 6.69 -0.71 4.16
N LEU A 143 6.73 -1.16 2.91
CA LEU A 143 7.47 -2.35 2.48
C LEU A 143 8.68 -1.97 1.62
N LEU A 144 9.82 -2.56 1.95
CA LEU A 144 11.01 -2.59 1.11
C LEU A 144 11.12 -4.00 0.52
N GLY A 145 10.92 -4.16 -0.78
CA GLY A 145 10.98 -5.45 -1.44
C GLY A 145 12.31 -5.68 -2.16
N ALA A 146 12.88 -6.86 -2.00
CA ALA A 146 13.97 -7.38 -2.82
C ALA A 146 13.50 -8.70 -3.44
N GLY A 147 13.57 -8.79 -4.76
CA GLY A 147 13.01 -9.91 -5.48
C GLY A 147 13.71 -10.20 -6.80
N TYR A 148 13.07 -11.08 -7.55
CA TYR A 148 13.52 -11.57 -8.83
C TYR A 148 12.34 -11.67 -9.79
N ARG A 149 12.52 -11.14 -10.99
CA ARG A 149 11.55 -11.18 -12.07
C ARG A 149 12.12 -12.01 -13.22
N TYR A 150 11.34 -12.97 -13.68
CA TYR A 150 11.53 -13.61 -14.97
C TYR A 150 10.56 -13.02 -15.98
N GLN A 151 11.08 -12.46 -17.06
CA GLN A 151 10.31 -11.89 -18.17
C GLN A 151 11.08 -12.11 -19.47
N PRO A 152 10.63 -12.98 -20.38
CA PRO A 152 11.30 -13.18 -21.67
C PRO A 152 11.51 -11.84 -22.43
N VAL A 153 12.62 -11.69 -23.16
CA VAL A 153 12.99 -10.41 -23.81
C VAL A 153 11.94 -9.97 -24.85
N SER A 154 11.35 -10.92 -25.57
CA SER A 154 10.24 -10.69 -26.52
C SER A 154 8.86 -10.82 -25.86
N GLY A 155 8.81 -11.04 -24.55
CA GLY A 155 7.63 -11.46 -23.83
C GLY A 155 6.98 -10.37 -22.99
N SER A 156 5.67 -10.29 -23.10
CA SER A 156 4.82 -9.51 -22.22
C SER A 156 4.55 -10.18 -20.88
N PHE A 157 4.59 -11.51 -20.84
CA PHE A 157 4.38 -12.29 -19.62
C PHE A 157 5.57 -12.18 -18.68
N PHE A 158 5.29 -12.09 -17.38
CA PHE A 158 6.32 -12.12 -16.36
C PHE A 158 5.87 -12.85 -15.10
N VAL A 159 6.85 -13.36 -14.37
CA VAL A 159 6.70 -13.95 -13.04
C VAL A 159 7.66 -13.28 -12.09
N THR A 160 7.23 -13.03 -10.85
CA THR A 160 8.06 -12.45 -9.78
C THR A 160 8.06 -13.35 -8.55
N ALA A 161 9.13 -13.30 -7.78
CA ALA A 161 9.21 -13.82 -6.42
C ALA A 161 10.14 -12.93 -5.59
N GLY A 162 9.87 -12.77 -4.28
CA GLY A 162 10.70 -11.89 -3.46
C GLY A 162 10.40 -11.92 -1.96
N LEU A 163 11.22 -11.15 -1.24
CA LEU A 163 11.15 -10.91 0.19
C LEU A 163 10.82 -9.44 0.42
N PHE A 164 9.91 -9.19 1.37
CA PHE A 164 9.34 -7.89 1.63
C PHE A 164 9.34 -7.63 3.14
N PRO A 165 10.49 -7.25 3.74
CA PRO A 165 10.48 -6.63 5.05
C PRO A 165 9.56 -5.41 5.05
N TYR A 166 8.77 -5.27 6.10
CA TYR A 166 7.84 -4.17 6.22
C TYR A 166 7.74 -3.64 7.64
N LEU A 167 7.51 -2.34 7.71
CA LEU A 167 7.23 -1.61 8.93
C LEU A 167 5.73 -1.34 8.98
N ARG A 168 5.06 -1.83 10.02
CA ARG A 168 3.65 -1.51 10.26
C ARG A 168 3.54 -0.27 11.12
N LEU A 169 2.80 0.71 10.62
CA LEU A 169 2.51 1.97 11.28
C LEU A 169 1.02 1.99 11.63
N ASP A 170 0.71 2.35 12.88
CA ASP A 170 -0.62 2.63 13.35
C ASP A 170 -0.79 4.16 13.49
N PRO A 171 -1.46 4.83 12.54
CA PRO A 171 -1.69 6.27 12.60
C PRO A 171 -2.75 6.70 13.64
N ALA A 172 -3.46 5.77 14.31
CA ALA A 172 -4.53 6.13 15.24
C ALA A 172 -3.97 6.54 16.62
N PRO A 173 -4.16 7.80 17.08
CA PRO A 173 -3.65 8.28 18.36
C PRO A 173 -4.52 7.87 19.57
N ALA A 174 -5.46 6.94 19.40
CA ALA A 174 -6.24 6.43 20.53
C ALA A 174 -5.32 5.62 21.44
N ALA A 175 -5.62 5.57 22.74
CA ALA A 175 -4.83 4.93 23.81
C ALA A 175 -4.51 3.43 23.63
N LEU A 176 -4.81 2.85 22.46
CA LEU A 176 -4.45 1.51 22.01
C LEU A 176 -3.15 1.48 21.16
N SER A 177 -2.58 2.65 20.81
CA SER A 177 -1.29 2.79 20.13
C SER A 177 -0.08 2.66 21.09
N GLU A 178 -0.04 1.59 21.89
CA GLU A 178 1.21 1.17 22.57
C GLU A 178 2.09 0.25 21.70
N GLY A 179 1.59 -0.11 20.51
CA GLY A 179 2.35 -0.89 19.54
C GLY A 179 3.50 -0.09 18.97
N GLY A 180 4.72 -0.34 19.46
CA GLY A 180 5.94 0.15 18.82
C GLY A 180 6.03 -0.31 17.36
N ALA A 181 6.84 0.39 16.56
CA ALA A 181 7.03 0.05 15.16
C ALA A 181 7.53 -1.41 15.02
N GLU A 182 6.72 -2.27 14.40
CA GLU A 182 7.00 -3.69 14.30
C GLU A 182 7.59 -4.01 12.92
N LEU A 183 8.82 -4.53 12.91
CA LEU A 183 9.46 -5.05 11.71
C LEU A 183 8.99 -6.49 11.48
N ARG A 184 8.36 -6.71 10.33
CA ARG A 184 7.88 -8.03 9.91
C ARG A 184 8.42 -8.36 8.52
N LEU A 185 8.30 -9.62 8.12
CA LEU A 185 8.76 -10.12 6.83
C LEU A 185 7.62 -10.83 6.10
N ARG A 186 7.48 -10.55 4.80
CA ARG A 186 6.62 -11.33 3.88
C ARG A 186 7.45 -11.96 2.77
N VAL A 187 6.99 -13.12 2.33
CA VAL A 187 7.34 -13.68 1.03
C VAL A 187 6.24 -13.31 0.05
N GLY A 188 6.59 -13.15 -1.22
CA GLY A 188 5.60 -12.89 -2.26
C GLY A 188 6.00 -13.52 -3.58
N ALA A 189 4.99 -13.88 -4.37
CA ALA A 189 5.15 -14.32 -5.75
C ALA A 189 4.03 -13.74 -6.61
N GLY A 190 4.32 -13.40 -7.86
CA GLY A 190 3.34 -12.80 -8.75
C GLY A 190 3.49 -13.29 -10.18
N ALA A 191 2.42 -13.14 -10.95
CA ALA A 191 2.40 -13.42 -12.38
C ALA A 191 1.50 -12.43 -13.09
N GLY A 192 1.90 -12.00 -14.28
CA GLY A 192 1.14 -11.01 -15.02
C GLY A 192 1.60 -10.78 -16.45
N TRP A 193 1.02 -9.76 -17.05
CA TRP A 193 1.17 -9.44 -18.47
C TRP A 193 1.30 -7.93 -18.66
N PHE A 194 2.32 -7.51 -19.40
CA PHE A 194 2.42 -6.14 -19.93
C PHE A 194 1.83 -6.03 -21.34
N PHE A 195 1.27 -4.88 -21.69
CA PHE A 195 0.63 -4.58 -22.96
C PHE A 195 0.98 -3.15 -23.43
N GLY A 196 0.78 -2.89 -24.73
CA GLY A 196 0.98 -1.57 -25.34
C GLY A 196 2.28 -1.41 -26.14
N GLY A 197 2.78 -2.50 -26.75
CA GLY A 197 3.80 -2.45 -27.80
C GLY A 197 3.20 -2.27 -29.19
#